data_AF-A0A2T4C121-F1
#
_entry.id   AF-A0A2T4C121-F1
#
_cell.length_a   1.000
_cell.length_b   1.000
_cell.length_c   1.000
_cell.angle_alpha   90.00
_cell.angle_beta   90.00
_cell.angle_gamma   90.00
#
_symmetry.space_group_name_H-M   'P 1'
#
loop_
_entity.id
_entity.type
_entity.pdbx_description
1 polymer ?
#
loop_
_entity_poly.entity_id
_entity_poly.type
_entity_poly.pdbx_seq_one_letter_code
_entity_poly.pdbx_strand_id
1 'polypeptide(L)'
;MDQSHAHQGLSHHNRSQEQPHHLQDSYSSSWSGAVIHSPPEGETFNSVSASFVIPKPSIPAGSPNEKFYTVAAWVGIDGASASNVILQTGVDMTIAGDVVKATVSATSSTSGFAIIENVSTGKLVSKYLTSTSALAQRNAEWIVENYMIGPRTSMHFTPLANWSSIVFTDTKASTHKSWLDASNATIMNMAQNKTVMNMAQNKTVITKVTIDSSSVTDTYIYPGRASDSTSD
;
A
#
# COMPACT_ATOMS: atom_id res chain seq x y z
N MET A 1 3.10 84.79 -21.05
CA MET A 1 2.21 85.64 -20.23
C MET A 1 0.97 84.80 -19.98
N ASP A 2 0.90 84.10 -18.84
CA ASP A 2 0.37 84.59 -17.54
C ASP A 2 -1.18 84.53 -17.56
N GLN A 3 -1.76 83.41 -17.09
CA GLN A 3 -2.31 83.11 -15.75
C GLN A 3 -3.81 83.44 -15.60
N SER A 4 -4.60 82.46 -15.12
CA SER A 4 -5.47 82.60 -13.94
C SER A 4 -6.27 81.33 -13.66
N HIS A 5 -6.28 80.90 -12.40
CA HIS A 5 -7.04 79.81 -11.80
C HIS A 5 -8.55 80.12 -11.64
N ALA A 6 -9.41 79.09 -11.63
CA ALA A 6 -10.43 78.87 -10.58
C ALA A 6 -11.15 77.50 -10.72
N HIS A 7 -11.28 76.80 -9.59
CA HIS A 7 -12.00 75.54 -9.36
C HIS A 7 -13.52 75.69 -9.46
N GLN A 8 -14.22 74.60 -9.87
CA GLN A 8 -15.12 73.77 -9.03
C GLN A 8 -16.03 72.89 -9.91
N GLY A 9 -16.22 71.62 -9.54
CA GLY A 9 -17.24 70.73 -10.13
C GLY A 9 -16.86 69.25 -10.19
N LEU A 10 -17.04 68.56 -9.07
CA LEU A 10 -16.84 67.13 -8.87
C LEU A 10 -17.80 66.26 -9.73
N SER A 11 -17.26 65.22 -10.38
CA SER A 11 -17.82 63.86 -10.27
C SER A 11 -16.72 62.84 -10.64
N HIS A 12 -16.02 62.36 -9.63
CA HIS A 12 -15.14 61.20 -9.78
C HIS A 12 -16.03 59.98 -10.03
N HIS A 13 -16.10 59.50 -11.27
CA HIS A 13 -16.47 58.12 -11.53
C HIS A 13 -15.37 57.24 -10.94
N ASN A 14 -15.67 56.73 -9.74
CA ASN A 14 -14.88 55.79 -8.99
C ASN A 14 -14.86 54.46 -9.75
N ARG A 15 -13.93 54.32 -10.70
CA ARG A 15 -13.54 53.00 -11.17
C ARG A 15 -12.80 52.39 -10.00
N SER A 16 -13.52 51.64 -9.17
CA SER A 16 -12.95 50.81 -8.12
C SER A 16 -11.82 50.01 -8.73
N GLN A 17 -10.59 50.41 -8.43
CA GLN A 17 -9.43 49.55 -8.61
C GLN A 17 -9.68 48.38 -7.68
N GLU A 18 -10.00 47.21 -8.24
CA GLU A 18 -9.89 45.96 -7.51
C GLU A 18 -8.44 45.91 -7.00
N GLN A 19 -8.27 46.05 -5.69
CA GLN A 19 -6.99 45.79 -5.08
C GLN A 19 -6.63 44.33 -5.38
N PRO A 20 -5.37 44.02 -5.77
CA PRO A 20 -4.93 42.65 -5.80
C PRO A 20 -5.10 42.11 -4.38
N HIS A 21 -5.99 41.14 -4.19
CA HIS A 21 -6.10 40.43 -2.94
C HIS A 21 -4.72 39.83 -2.64
N HIS A 22 -4.01 40.41 -1.69
CA HIS A 22 -2.72 39.93 -1.21
C HIS A 22 -2.98 38.57 -0.55
N LEU A 23 -2.78 37.48 -1.30
CA LEU A 23 -2.87 36.13 -0.75
C LEU A 23 -1.76 36.01 0.31
N GLN A 24 -2.14 35.91 1.57
CA GLN A 24 -1.21 35.74 2.66
C GLN A 24 -0.82 34.26 2.72
N ASP A 25 0.46 33.95 2.51
CA ASP A 25 0.95 32.58 2.62
C ASP A 25 0.70 32.06 4.05
N SER A 26 0.10 30.88 4.14
CA SER A 26 -0.07 30.15 5.39
C SER A 26 0.74 28.87 5.36
N TYR A 27 1.28 28.48 6.50
CA TYR A 27 2.18 27.33 6.63
C TYR A 27 1.55 26.29 7.54
N SER A 28 1.63 25.02 7.13
CA SER A 28 1.24 23.87 7.93
C SER A 28 2.42 22.91 8.03
N SER A 29 2.50 22.19 9.16
CA SER A 29 3.51 21.15 9.38
C SER A 29 3.20 19.85 8.65
N SER A 30 1.98 19.67 8.16
CA SER A 30 1.50 18.39 7.60
C SER A 30 0.66 18.51 6.34
N TRP A 31 0.09 19.68 6.04
CA TRP A 31 -0.76 19.90 4.87
C TRP A 31 -0.12 20.87 3.88
N SER A 32 -0.28 20.58 2.59
CA SER A 32 0.02 21.50 1.50
C SER A 32 -1.11 21.44 0.48
N GLY A 33 -1.63 22.59 0.06
CA GLY A 33 -2.75 22.64 -0.89
C GLY A 33 -3.43 24.00 -0.87
N ALA A 34 -4.70 24.03 -1.29
CA ALA A 34 -5.55 25.21 -1.27
C ALA A 34 -6.74 25.00 -0.32
N VAL A 35 -7.11 26.04 0.43
CA VAL A 35 -8.23 26.03 1.37
C VAL A 35 -9.13 27.23 1.09
N ILE A 36 -10.44 27.00 0.94
CA ILE A 36 -11.45 28.06 0.98
C ILE A 36 -12.05 28.05 2.39
N HIS A 37 -11.77 29.09 3.18
CA HIS A 37 -12.11 29.10 4.61
C HIS A 37 -13.61 29.27 4.89
N SER A 38 -14.40 29.79 3.96
CA SER A 38 -15.84 29.98 4.14
C SER A 38 -16.57 29.97 2.78
N PRO A 39 -17.79 29.40 2.72
CA PRO A 39 -18.68 29.58 1.57
C PRO A 39 -19.20 31.03 1.52
N PRO A 40 -19.88 31.45 0.44
CA PRO A 40 -20.63 32.70 0.42
C PRO A 40 -21.60 32.82 1.60
N GLU A 41 -21.95 34.06 1.97
CA GLU A 41 -22.83 34.33 3.11
C GLU A 41 -24.20 33.63 2.95
N GLY A 42 -24.61 32.90 3.97
CA GLY A 42 -25.87 32.14 3.97
C GLY A 42 -25.83 30.78 3.28
N GLU A 43 -24.67 30.36 2.75
CA GLU A 43 -24.48 29.09 2.04
C GLU A 43 -23.66 28.06 2.85
N THR A 44 -23.63 26.82 2.37
CA THR A 44 -22.80 25.73 2.91
C THR A 44 -22.12 24.95 1.76
N PHE A 45 -20.92 24.42 2.01
CA PHE A 45 -20.29 23.48 1.08
C PHE A 45 -21.01 22.13 1.17
N ASN A 46 -21.52 21.64 0.04
CA ASN A 46 -22.20 20.34 -0.04
C ASN A 46 -21.39 19.26 -0.77
N SER A 47 -20.36 19.65 -1.53
CA SER A 47 -19.52 18.76 -2.32
C SER A 47 -18.19 19.43 -2.64
N VAL A 48 -17.15 18.61 -2.80
CA VAL A 48 -15.84 18.99 -3.31
C VAL A 48 -15.36 17.88 -4.23
N SER A 49 -14.74 18.23 -5.36
CA SER A 49 -14.24 17.25 -6.32
C SER A 49 -13.02 17.78 -7.06
N ALA A 50 -12.17 16.86 -7.50
CA ALA A 50 -11.03 17.14 -8.35
C ALA A 50 -10.70 15.89 -9.19
N SER A 51 -10.00 16.09 -10.30
CA SER A 51 -9.35 15.02 -11.06
C SER A 51 -7.85 15.27 -11.09
N PHE A 52 -7.07 14.23 -10.86
CA PHE A 52 -5.62 14.28 -10.92
C PHE A 52 -5.07 12.96 -11.46
N VAL A 53 -3.90 13.03 -12.08
CA VAL A 53 -3.13 11.84 -12.48
C VAL A 53 -2.33 11.37 -11.26
N ILE A 54 -2.32 10.07 -10.98
CA ILE A 54 -1.50 9.49 -9.91
C ILE A 54 -0.01 9.63 -10.30
N PRO A 55 0.80 10.45 -9.58
CA PRO A 55 2.23 10.52 -9.83
C PRO A 55 2.93 9.22 -9.39
N LYS A 56 4.15 8.99 -9.91
CA LYS A 56 5.05 7.95 -9.42
C LYS A 56 5.96 8.53 -8.33
N PRO A 57 5.71 8.31 -7.04
CA PRO A 57 6.59 8.81 -5.98
C PRO A 57 7.97 8.14 -6.03
N SER A 58 9.01 8.87 -5.62
CA SER A 58 10.38 8.37 -5.48
C SER A 58 10.98 8.74 -4.12
N ILE A 59 11.87 7.91 -3.60
CA ILE A 59 12.58 8.18 -2.35
C ILE A 59 13.51 9.38 -2.55
N PRO A 60 13.41 10.46 -1.75
CA PRO A 60 14.32 11.60 -1.88
C PRO A 60 15.78 11.21 -1.65
N ALA A 61 16.71 11.82 -2.40
CA ALA A 61 18.14 11.53 -2.25
C ALA A 61 18.62 11.80 -0.82
N GLY A 62 19.37 10.85 -0.24
CA GLY A 62 19.88 10.93 1.13
C GLY A 62 18.86 10.58 2.22
N SER A 63 17.65 10.13 1.84
CA SER A 63 16.69 9.62 2.83
C SER A 63 17.20 8.32 3.50
N PRO A 64 16.84 8.08 4.77
CA PRO A 64 17.18 6.84 5.46
C PRO A 64 16.61 5.59 4.77
N ASN A 65 17.11 4.40 5.12
CA ASN A 65 16.53 3.16 4.60
C ASN A 65 15.27 2.80 5.40
N GLU A 66 14.13 3.36 5.01
CA GLU A 66 12.84 3.05 5.60
C GLU A 66 12.08 1.97 4.82
N LYS A 67 11.21 1.22 5.52
CA LYS A 67 10.40 0.15 4.90
C LYS A 67 9.43 0.67 3.85
N PHE A 68 9.00 1.92 3.98
CA PHE A 68 8.14 2.59 3.02
C PHE A 68 8.26 4.12 3.14
N TYR A 69 7.97 4.80 2.04
CA TYR A 69 7.75 6.24 1.97
C TYR A 69 6.34 6.47 1.42
N THR A 70 5.56 7.35 2.05
CA THR A 70 4.16 7.58 1.63
C THR A 70 3.81 9.05 1.60
N VAL A 71 2.86 9.40 0.74
CA VAL A 71 2.23 10.73 0.66
C VAL A 71 0.76 10.57 0.28
N ALA A 72 -0.11 11.37 0.88
CA ALA A 72 -1.54 11.36 0.60
C ALA A 72 -1.93 12.54 -0.30
N ALA A 73 -2.90 12.32 -1.20
CA ALA A 73 -3.59 13.37 -1.93
C ALA A 73 -5.11 13.16 -1.82
N TRP A 74 -5.85 14.19 -1.40
CA TRP A 74 -7.26 14.09 -1.06
C TRP A 74 -8.01 15.38 -1.36
N VAL A 75 -9.34 15.27 -1.45
CA VAL A 75 -10.29 16.39 -1.39
C VAL A 75 -11.13 16.24 -0.12
N GLY A 76 -11.50 17.35 0.51
CA GLY A 76 -12.29 17.30 1.74
C GLY A 76 -12.96 18.62 2.09
N ILE A 77 -13.97 18.52 2.97
CA ILE A 77 -14.70 19.65 3.56
C ILE A 77 -14.36 19.68 5.05
N ASP A 78 -14.19 20.89 5.58
CA ASP A 78 -13.78 21.22 6.95
C ASP A 78 -12.31 20.86 7.29
N GLY A 79 -11.97 20.77 8.58
CA GLY A 79 -10.64 20.39 9.10
C GLY A 79 -9.55 21.47 9.07
N ALA A 80 -9.67 22.50 8.23
CA ALA A 80 -8.66 23.57 8.15
C ALA A 80 -8.85 24.71 9.18
N SER A 81 -10.06 24.88 9.70
CA SER A 81 -10.37 25.81 10.80
C SER A 81 -10.51 25.04 12.12
N ALA A 82 -10.79 25.72 13.24
CA ALA A 82 -10.76 25.15 14.61
C ALA A 82 -11.80 24.04 14.91
N SER A 83 -12.46 23.46 13.90
CA SER A 83 -13.28 22.26 14.04
C SER A 83 -12.41 21.01 13.91
N ASN A 84 -12.63 20.02 14.79
CA ASN A 84 -11.91 18.74 14.77
C ASN A 84 -12.57 17.69 13.84
N VAL A 85 -13.36 18.12 12.86
CA VAL A 85 -14.12 17.23 11.98
C VAL A 85 -13.73 17.51 10.53
N ILE A 86 -13.56 16.44 9.75
CA ILE A 86 -13.25 16.50 8.32
C ILE A 86 -13.99 15.37 7.60
N LEU A 87 -14.64 15.70 6.49
CA LEU A 87 -15.10 14.72 5.51
C LEU A 87 -14.12 14.73 4.35
N GLN A 88 -13.40 13.63 4.12
CA GLN A 88 -12.35 13.56 3.10
C GLN A 88 -12.35 12.24 2.33
N THR A 89 -11.89 12.30 1.08
CA THR A 89 -11.60 11.12 0.25
C THR A 89 -10.38 11.37 -0.63
N GLY A 90 -9.60 10.33 -0.90
CA GLY A 90 -8.33 10.45 -1.61
C GLY A 90 -7.58 9.15 -1.75
N VAL A 91 -6.29 9.27 -2.04
CA VAL A 91 -5.36 8.15 -2.23
C VAL A 91 -4.08 8.37 -1.44
N ASP A 92 -3.56 7.30 -0.86
CA ASP A 92 -2.18 7.23 -0.37
C ASP A 92 -1.30 6.62 -1.47
N MET A 93 -0.16 7.25 -1.72
CA MET A 93 0.83 6.80 -2.71
C MET A 93 2.09 6.36 -1.98
N THR A 94 2.26 5.04 -1.88
CA THR A 94 3.32 4.42 -1.09
C THR A 94 4.38 3.78 -1.96
N ILE A 95 5.65 4.09 -1.69
CA ILE A 95 6.81 3.37 -2.19
C ILE A 95 7.08 2.21 -1.23
N ALA A 96 6.95 0.97 -1.70
CA ALA A 96 7.20 -0.24 -0.91
C ALA A 96 8.54 -0.92 -1.29
N GLY A 97 9.07 -1.72 -0.35
CA GLY A 97 10.47 -2.14 -0.21
C GLY A 97 11.12 -3.04 -1.28
N ASP A 98 12.29 -3.57 -0.92
CA ASP A 98 13.23 -4.23 -1.83
C ASP A 98 12.64 -5.42 -2.61
N VAL A 99 13.07 -5.57 -3.87
CA VAL A 99 12.83 -6.77 -4.66
C VAL A 99 13.79 -7.85 -4.20
N VAL A 100 13.26 -8.95 -3.69
CA VAL A 100 14.04 -10.11 -3.27
C VAL A 100 13.79 -11.27 -4.22
N LYS A 101 14.87 -11.88 -4.71
CA LYS A 101 14.85 -13.13 -5.46
C LYS A 101 15.34 -14.26 -4.56
N ALA A 102 14.43 -15.16 -4.22
CA ALA A 102 14.76 -16.43 -3.57
C ALA A 102 14.96 -17.51 -4.64
N THR A 103 15.96 -18.38 -4.47
CA THR A 103 16.19 -19.51 -5.37
C THR A 103 16.68 -20.71 -4.57
N VAL A 104 16.02 -21.85 -4.76
CA VAL A 104 16.53 -23.15 -4.31
C VAL A 104 16.90 -23.98 -5.53
N SER A 105 18.04 -24.66 -5.47
CA SER A 105 18.52 -25.53 -6.55
C SER A 105 19.01 -26.85 -5.99
N ALA A 106 18.26 -27.92 -6.23
CA ALA A 106 18.67 -29.27 -5.87
C ALA A 106 19.77 -29.77 -6.84
N THR A 107 20.94 -30.05 -6.30
CA THR A 107 22.08 -30.63 -7.04
C THR A 107 22.03 -32.16 -7.07
N SER A 108 21.36 -32.76 -6.09
CA SER A 108 21.00 -34.17 -6.02
C SER A 108 19.68 -34.30 -5.25
N SER A 109 19.20 -35.53 -5.02
CA SER A 109 18.05 -35.73 -4.14
C SER A 109 18.37 -35.40 -2.68
N THR A 110 19.64 -35.33 -2.26
CA THR A 110 20.04 -35.09 -0.86
C THR A 110 20.86 -33.83 -0.65
N SER A 111 21.07 -33.02 -1.68
CA SER A 111 21.89 -31.80 -1.59
C SER A 111 21.46 -30.70 -2.55
N GLY A 112 21.76 -29.44 -2.20
CA GLY A 112 21.47 -28.29 -3.05
C GLY A 112 21.90 -26.96 -2.44
N PHE A 113 21.50 -25.88 -3.09
CA PHE A 113 21.71 -24.52 -2.61
C PHE A 113 20.38 -23.84 -2.28
N ALA A 114 20.40 -22.98 -1.27
CA ALA A 114 19.42 -21.93 -1.05
C ALA A 114 20.11 -20.57 -1.20
N ILE A 115 19.56 -19.70 -2.02
CA ILE A 115 20.09 -18.38 -2.35
C ILE A 115 18.98 -17.36 -2.10
N ILE A 116 19.35 -16.26 -1.44
CA ILE A 116 18.51 -15.08 -1.30
C ILE A 116 19.32 -13.91 -1.80
N GLU A 117 18.81 -13.26 -2.85
CA GLU A 117 19.35 -12.04 -3.43
C GLU A 117 18.38 -10.90 -3.16
N ASN A 118 18.86 -9.83 -2.55
CA ASN A 118 18.16 -8.55 -2.57
C ASN A 118 18.58 -7.83 -3.85
N VAL A 119 17.74 -7.95 -4.89
CA VAL A 119 17.97 -7.40 -6.23
C VAL A 119 18.06 -5.88 -6.19
N SER A 120 17.27 -5.22 -5.32
CA SER A 120 17.32 -3.77 -5.14
C SER A 120 18.68 -3.26 -4.67
N THR A 121 19.41 -4.04 -3.88
CA THR A 121 20.71 -3.65 -3.30
C THR A 121 21.91 -4.40 -3.90
N GLY A 122 21.66 -5.44 -4.70
CA GLY A 122 22.68 -6.35 -5.23
C GLY A 122 23.32 -7.27 -4.17
N LYS A 123 22.81 -7.29 -2.93
CA LYS A 123 23.34 -8.17 -1.87
C LYS A 123 22.82 -9.58 -2.04
N LEU A 124 23.72 -10.56 -1.96
CA LEU A 124 23.38 -11.98 -2.12
C LEU A 124 23.96 -12.80 -0.97
N VAL A 125 23.14 -13.71 -0.44
CA VAL A 125 23.56 -14.76 0.50
C VAL A 125 23.24 -16.11 -0.11
N SER A 126 24.17 -17.06 -0.01
CA SER A 126 24.02 -18.43 -0.49
C SER A 126 24.42 -19.43 0.59
N LYS A 127 23.68 -20.54 0.69
CA LYS A 127 23.97 -21.65 1.59
C LYS A 127 23.89 -22.97 0.85
N TYR A 128 24.96 -23.76 0.92
CA TYR A 128 24.94 -25.17 0.52
C TYR A 128 24.33 -26.03 1.64
N LEU A 129 23.44 -26.94 1.27
CA LEU A 129 22.65 -27.77 2.16
C LEU A 129 22.80 -29.25 1.78
N THR A 130 22.85 -30.10 2.81
CA THR A 130 22.89 -31.56 2.68
C THR A 130 21.93 -32.21 3.67
N SER A 131 21.37 -33.35 3.31
CA SER A 131 20.41 -34.12 4.12
C SER A 131 20.71 -35.61 4.03
N THR A 132 20.40 -36.37 5.08
CA THR A 132 20.39 -37.84 5.02
C THR A 132 19.11 -38.39 4.39
N SER A 133 18.05 -37.58 4.32
CA SER A 133 16.79 -37.91 3.66
C SER A 133 16.72 -37.29 2.26
N ALA A 134 16.21 -38.06 1.30
CA ALA A 134 16.10 -37.65 -0.10
C ALA A 134 14.81 -36.85 -0.37
N LEU A 135 14.93 -35.76 -1.11
CA LEU A 135 13.87 -35.06 -1.80
C LEU A 135 13.27 -35.94 -2.89
N ALA A 136 11.96 -35.87 -3.06
CA ALA A 136 11.28 -36.48 -4.19
C ALA A 136 11.42 -35.64 -5.48
N GLN A 137 11.69 -34.34 -5.37
CA GLN A 137 11.86 -33.38 -6.47
C GLN A 137 10.66 -33.37 -7.45
N ARG A 138 9.43 -33.46 -6.93
CA ARG A 138 8.19 -33.55 -7.74
C ARG A 138 7.36 -32.28 -7.79
N ASN A 139 7.64 -31.33 -6.90
CA ASN A 139 6.86 -30.13 -6.69
C ASN A 139 7.77 -28.90 -6.74
N ALA A 140 7.23 -27.79 -7.22
CA ALA A 140 7.81 -26.46 -7.13
C ALA A 140 6.65 -25.50 -6.84
N GLU A 141 6.84 -24.59 -5.90
CA GLU A 141 5.75 -23.79 -5.36
C GLU A 141 6.19 -22.38 -4.95
N TRP A 142 5.24 -21.45 -4.98
CA TRP A 142 5.39 -20.05 -4.55
C TRP A 142 4.29 -19.78 -3.51
N ILE A 143 4.63 -19.86 -2.23
CA ILE A 143 3.66 -20.00 -1.13
C ILE A 143 3.83 -18.90 -0.10
N VAL A 144 2.71 -18.36 0.39
CA VAL A 144 2.63 -17.67 1.68
C VAL A 144 2.05 -18.66 2.71
N GLU A 145 2.76 -18.85 3.82
CA GLU A 145 2.43 -19.90 4.79
C GLU A 145 2.12 -19.31 6.17
N ASN A 146 1.06 -19.83 6.82
CA ASN A 146 0.94 -19.74 8.27
C ASN A 146 1.59 -20.99 8.87
N TYR A 147 2.80 -20.84 9.37
CA TYR A 147 3.59 -21.96 9.85
C TYR A 147 3.20 -22.34 11.29
N MET A 148 3.51 -23.57 11.69
CA MET A 148 3.29 -24.07 13.04
C MET A 148 4.59 -24.02 13.86
N ILE A 149 4.46 -23.69 15.15
CA ILE A 149 5.55 -23.70 16.13
C ILE A 149 5.16 -24.51 17.36
N GLY A 150 6.17 -24.90 18.14
CA GLY A 150 6.00 -25.66 19.38
C GLY A 150 6.56 -27.09 19.31
N PRO A 151 6.57 -27.83 20.43
CA PRO A 151 7.01 -29.21 20.45
C PRO A 151 6.02 -30.09 19.69
N ARG A 152 6.47 -31.26 19.21
CA ARG A 152 5.65 -32.20 18.42
C ARG A 152 4.32 -32.58 19.09
N THR A 153 4.26 -32.53 20.41
CA THR A 153 3.07 -32.87 21.21
C THR A 153 2.07 -31.72 21.35
N SER A 154 2.44 -30.48 21.00
CA SER A 154 1.59 -29.29 21.14
C SER A 154 1.91 -28.19 20.10
N MET A 155 2.02 -28.59 18.83
CA MET A 155 2.19 -27.63 17.74
C MET A 155 0.95 -26.76 17.59
N HIS A 156 1.14 -25.47 17.36
CA HIS A 156 0.07 -24.51 17.08
C HIS A 156 0.51 -23.59 15.94
N PHE A 157 -0.45 -23.11 15.16
CA PHE A 157 -0.19 -22.08 14.16
C PHE A 157 0.26 -20.79 14.81
N THR A 158 1.19 -20.09 14.16
CA THR A 158 1.56 -18.74 14.58
C THR A 158 0.37 -17.77 14.45
N PRO A 159 0.34 -16.69 15.26
CA PRO A 159 -0.57 -15.58 15.01
C PRO A 159 -0.39 -15.09 13.56
N LEU A 160 -1.48 -15.13 12.79
CA LEU A 160 -1.43 -14.81 11.37
C LEU A 160 -1.37 -13.29 11.18
N ALA A 161 -0.32 -12.81 10.50
CA ALA A 161 -0.21 -11.42 10.10
C ALA A 161 -1.07 -11.13 8.85
N ASN A 162 -1.47 -9.87 8.67
CA ASN A 162 -2.01 -9.37 7.40
C ASN A 162 -0.86 -8.79 6.57
N TRP A 163 -0.58 -9.37 5.40
CA TRP A 163 0.49 -8.92 4.50
C TRP A 163 0.00 -8.02 3.36
N SER A 164 -1.29 -7.67 3.35
CA SER A 164 -1.97 -7.01 2.23
C SER A 164 -1.87 -7.84 0.94
N SER A 165 -0.79 -7.72 0.19
CA SER A 165 -0.55 -8.51 -1.02
C SER A 165 0.93 -8.75 -1.25
N ILE A 166 1.27 -9.95 -1.71
CA ILE A 166 2.59 -10.30 -2.25
C ILE A 166 2.43 -10.74 -3.70
N VAL A 167 3.37 -10.35 -4.57
CA VAL A 167 3.43 -10.82 -5.96
C VAL A 167 4.77 -11.51 -6.18
N PHE A 168 4.73 -12.80 -6.50
CA PHE A 168 5.86 -13.53 -7.05
C PHE A 168 5.90 -13.28 -8.55
N THR A 169 6.81 -12.44 -9.03
CA THR A 169 7.03 -12.19 -10.46
C THR A 169 8.10 -13.13 -11.02
N ASP A 170 8.18 -13.23 -12.35
CA ASP A 170 9.19 -14.01 -13.07
C ASP A 170 9.33 -15.45 -12.54
N THR A 171 8.20 -16.07 -12.19
CA THR A 171 8.20 -17.42 -11.60
C THR A 171 8.84 -18.42 -12.54
N LYS A 172 9.74 -19.26 -12.00
CA LYS A 172 10.47 -20.23 -12.80
C LYS A 172 10.84 -21.47 -11.98
N ALA A 173 10.41 -22.63 -12.47
CA ALA A 173 10.80 -23.96 -12.00
C ALA A 173 11.57 -24.66 -13.11
N SER A 174 12.88 -24.91 -12.90
CA SER A 174 13.76 -25.47 -13.92
C SER A 174 13.95 -26.97 -13.75
N THR A 175 14.04 -27.68 -14.88
CA THR A 175 14.50 -29.07 -15.00
C THR A 175 15.87 -29.09 -15.69
N HIS A 176 16.47 -30.26 -15.88
CA HIS A 176 17.71 -30.39 -16.63
C HIS A 176 17.62 -29.97 -18.11
N LYS A 177 16.41 -29.93 -18.69
CA LYS A 177 16.22 -29.70 -20.14
C LYS A 177 15.35 -28.49 -20.47
N SER A 178 14.52 -28.06 -19.53
CA SER A 178 13.48 -27.06 -19.76
C SER A 178 13.15 -26.35 -18.46
N TRP A 179 12.18 -25.45 -18.51
CA TRP A 179 11.59 -24.84 -17.34
C TRP A 179 10.10 -24.62 -17.57
N LEU A 180 9.37 -24.45 -16.47
CA LEU A 180 7.98 -24.03 -16.42
C LEU A 180 7.90 -22.76 -15.57
N ASP A 181 6.88 -21.94 -15.81
CA ASP A 181 6.48 -20.86 -14.90
C ASP A 181 5.21 -21.28 -14.14
N ALA A 182 4.64 -20.34 -13.37
CA ALA A 182 3.42 -20.58 -12.62
C ALA A 182 2.13 -20.57 -13.45
N SER A 183 2.15 -20.27 -14.76
CA SER A 183 0.93 -20.00 -15.56
C SER A 183 -0.12 -21.13 -15.48
N ASN A 184 0.33 -22.38 -15.31
CA ASN A 184 -0.53 -23.57 -15.21
C ASN A 184 -0.48 -24.24 -13.82
N ALA A 185 -0.01 -23.51 -12.80
CA ALA A 185 0.04 -24.03 -11.44
C ALA A 185 -1.35 -24.10 -10.80
N THR A 186 -1.53 -25.02 -9.86
CA THR A 186 -2.75 -25.09 -9.06
C THR A 186 -2.76 -23.96 -8.03
N ILE A 187 -3.83 -23.18 -8.01
CA ILE A 187 -4.06 -22.14 -7.01
C ILE A 187 -4.43 -22.79 -5.66
N MET A 188 -3.78 -22.35 -4.58
CA MET A 188 -4.10 -22.74 -3.21
C MET A 188 -4.36 -21.51 -2.36
N ASN A 189 -5.57 -21.42 -1.78
CA ASN A 189 -5.94 -20.35 -0.85
C ASN A 189 -5.86 -20.85 0.59
N MET A 190 -5.46 -19.97 1.50
CA MET A 190 -5.52 -20.21 2.93
C MET A 190 -6.96 -20.05 3.42
N ALA A 191 -7.45 -21.01 4.20
CA ALA A 191 -8.73 -20.92 4.89
C ALA A 191 -8.59 -21.47 6.31
N GLN A 192 -9.20 -20.80 7.29
CA GLN A 192 -9.15 -21.18 8.70
C GLN A 192 -10.54 -21.50 9.23
N ASN A 193 -10.63 -22.42 10.19
CA ASN A 193 -11.89 -22.74 10.86
C ASN A 193 -12.30 -21.56 11.74
N LYS A 194 -13.58 -21.18 11.72
CA LYS A 194 -14.12 -20.22 12.69
C LYS A 194 -14.05 -20.84 14.09
N THR A 195 -13.29 -20.26 15.02
CA THR A 195 -13.34 -20.63 16.45
C THR A 195 -14.63 -20.10 17.08
N VAL A 196 -15.80 -20.47 16.54
CA VAL A 196 -17.07 -20.27 17.24
C VAL A 196 -17.47 -21.64 17.75
N MET A 197 -17.56 -21.72 19.08
CA MET A 197 -18.11 -22.86 19.81
C MET A 197 -19.39 -23.30 19.10
N ASN A 198 -19.43 -24.56 18.66
CA ASN A 198 -20.53 -25.20 17.94
C ASN A 198 -20.74 -24.69 16.51
N MET A 199 -20.07 -25.33 15.55
CA MET A 199 -20.66 -26.08 14.42
C MET A 199 -19.58 -26.27 13.35
N ALA A 200 -19.19 -27.52 13.11
CA ALA A 200 -18.35 -27.88 11.99
C ALA A 200 -19.05 -27.49 10.68
N GLN A 201 -18.48 -26.56 9.91
CA GLN A 201 -18.50 -26.49 8.43
C GLN A 201 -18.19 -25.10 7.83
N ASN A 202 -18.23 -24.00 8.60
CA ASN A 202 -17.89 -22.68 8.03
C ASN A 202 -16.39 -22.36 8.14
N LYS A 203 -15.65 -22.69 7.07
CA LYS A 203 -14.28 -22.20 6.85
C LYS A 203 -14.32 -20.75 6.40
N THR A 204 -13.51 -19.92 7.04
CA THR A 204 -13.26 -18.56 6.59
C THR A 204 -12.10 -18.57 5.62
N VAL A 205 -12.32 -18.16 4.38
CA VAL A 205 -11.25 -17.94 3.41
C VAL A 205 -10.45 -16.71 3.82
N ILE A 206 -9.13 -16.87 3.91
CA ILE A 206 -8.22 -15.82 4.39
C ILE A 206 -7.50 -15.14 3.23
N THR A 207 -7.21 -15.87 2.15
CA THR A 207 -6.45 -15.34 1.02
C THR A 207 -7.17 -15.52 -0.30
N LYS A 208 -6.83 -14.66 -1.26
CA LYS A 208 -7.19 -14.78 -2.66
C LYS A 208 -5.90 -14.80 -3.48
N VAL A 209 -5.59 -15.96 -4.03
CA VAL A 209 -4.46 -16.20 -4.91
C VAL A 209 -4.93 -16.16 -6.36
N THR A 210 -4.21 -15.43 -7.21
CA THR A 210 -4.44 -15.35 -8.66
C THR A 210 -3.13 -15.56 -9.42
N ILE A 211 -3.23 -16.14 -10.62
CA ILE A 211 -2.12 -16.31 -11.54
C ILE A 211 -2.42 -15.47 -12.78
N ASP A 212 -1.48 -14.60 -13.15
CA ASP A 212 -1.52 -13.85 -14.40
C ASP A 212 -0.18 -14.05 -15.12
N SER A 213 -0.20 -14.78 -16.23
CA SER A 213 1.00 -15.24 -16.92
C SER A 213 1.99 -15.88 -15.93
N SER A 214 3.25 -15.46 -15.92
CA SER A 214 4.30 -15.94 -15.03
C SER A 214 4.29 -15.31 -13.63
N SER A 215 3.22 -14.62 -13.21
CA SER A 215 3.14 -14.00 -11.89
C SER A 215 2.07 -14.65 -10.99
N VAL A 216 2.40 -14.86 -9.72
CA VAL A 216 1.46 -15.33 -8.68
C VAL A 216 1.23 -14.20 -7.69
N THR A 217 -0.02 -13.75 -7.55
CA THR A 217 -0.41 -12.75 -6.54
C THR A 217 -1.16 -13.44 -5.40
N ASP A 218 -0.68 -13.29 -4.17
CA ASP A 218 -1.36 -13.71 -2.95
C ASP A 218 -1.82 -12.49 -2.15
N THR A 219 -3.14 -12.28 -2.10
CA THR A 219 -3.75 -11.17 -1.35
C THR A 219 -4.42 -11.69 -0.09
N TYR A 220 -4.10 -11.10 1.05
CA TYR A 220 -4.83 -11.28 2.29
C TYR A 220 -6.19 -10.55 2.21
N ILE A 221 -7.29 -11.28 2.40
CA ILE A 221 -8.66 -10.76 2.22
C ILE A 221 -9.52 -10.87 3.50
N TYR A 222 -8.98 -11.38 4.60
CA TYR A 222 -9.77 -11.53 5.83
C TYR A 222 -9.88 -10.21 6.61
N PRO A 223 -11.07 -9.64 6.80
CA PRO A 223 -11.23 -8.33 7.45
C PRO A 223 -11.00 -8.34 8.97
N GLY A 224 -10.67 -9.48 9.58
CA GLY A 224 -10.61 -9.65 11.04
C GLY A 224 -11.95 -10.12 11.63
N ARG A 225 -11.94 -10.52 12.91
CA ARG A 225 -13.19 -10.81 13.63
C ARG A 225 -13.85 -9.46 13.91
N ALA A 226 -15.12 -9.29 13.53
CA ALA A 226 -15.91 -8.17 14.09
C ALA A 226 -15.78 -8.26 15.62
N SER A 227 -15.41 -7.15 16.27
CA SER A 227 -15.55 -7.06 17.72
C SER A 227 -17.01 -7.32 18.03
N ASP A 228 -17.30 -8.36 18.83
CA ASP A 228 -18.62 -8.51 19.43
C ASP A 228 -18.84 -7.26 20.29
N SER A 229 -19.55 -6.26 19.76
CA SER A 229 -20.10 -5.17 20.54
C SER A 229 -21.24 -5.76 21.36
N THR A 230 -20.91 -6.42 22.46
CA THR A 230 -21.81 -6.49 23.59
C THR A 230 -21.77 -5.11 24.24
N SER A 231 -22.65 -4.22 23.80
CA SER A 231 -23.11 -3.13 24.65
C SER A 231 -24.17 -3.68 25.59
N ASP A 232 -23.94 -3.44 26.87
CA ASP A 232 -24.79 -3.73 28.03
C ASP A 232 -26.27 -3.35 27.85
#